data_AF-A0A5C8B421-F1
#
_entry.id   AF-A0A5C8B421-F1
#
_cell.length_a   1.000
_cell.length_b   1.000
_cell.length_c   1.000
_cell.angle_alpha   90.00
_cell.angle_beta   90.00
_cell.angle_gamma   90.00
#
_symmetry.space_group_name_H-M   'P 1'
#
loop_
_entity.id
_entity.type
_entity.pdbx_description
1 polymer ?
#
loop_
_entity_poly.entity_id
_entity_poly.type
_entity_poly.pdbx_seq_one_letter_code
_entity_poly.pdbx_strand_id
1 'polypeptide(L)'
;MTTERTSASPAAEQPVAYDPTAKQKAQAKTARIPIKVVPAGEVLKKPDWIRVKAGSPSTRFYEIKNILREHKLHTVCEEASCPNIGECFGHGTATFMIMGDKCTRRCPFCDVGHGRPDPLDAQEPNNLAQTVAALRLKYVVITSV
;
A
#
# COMPACT_ATOMS: atom_id res chain seq x y z
N MET A 1 -15.60 -20.45 -44.70
CA MET A 1 -15.97 -21.01 -43.39
C MET A 1 -15.23 -20.22 -42.31
N THR A 2 -15.80 -19.08 -41.92
CA THR A 2 -15.29 -18.22 -40.85
C THR A 2 -15.84 -18.75 -39.51
N THR A 3 -14.99 -19.35 -38.70
CA THR A 3 -15.33 -19.74 -37.33
C THR A 3 -15.32 -18.49 -36.44
N GLU A 4 -16.51 -18.02 -36.06
CA GLU A 4 -16.69 -17.01 -35.03
C GLU A 4 -16.22 -17.56 -33.68
N ARG A 5 -15.27 -16.85 -33.06
CA ARG A 5 -14.78 -17.15 -31.71
C ARG A 5 -15.67 -16.39 -30.73
N THR A 6 -16.71 -17.05 -30.24
CA THR A 6 -17.59 -16.50 -29.20
C THR A 6 -16.76 -16.25 -27.94
N SER A 7 -16.45 -14.98 -27.65
CA SER A 7 -15.84 -14.57 -26.39
C SER A 7 -16.89 -14.71 -25.28
N ALA A 8 -16.74 -15.74 -24.45
CA ALA A 8 -17.51 -15.87 -23.23
C ALA A 8 -17.26 -14.66 -22.32
N SER A 9 -18.34 -13.94 -21.99
CA SER A 9 -18.33 -12.86 -21.00
C SER A 9 -17.97 -13.45 -19.63
N PRO A 10 -17.06 -12.84 -18.84
CA PRO A 10 -16.76 -13.37 -17.52
C PRO A 10 -18.02 -13.24 -16.66
N ALA A 11 -18.40 -14.35 -16.02
CA ALA A 11 -19.52 -14.41 -15.11
C ALA A 11 -19.35 -13.37 -14.00
N ALA A 12 -20.41 -12.60 -13.73
CA ALA A 12 -20.44 -11.63 -12.64
C ALA A 12 -20.24 -12.36 -11.31
N GLU A 13 -19.07 -12.15 -10.71
CA GLU A 13 -18.71 -12.70 -9.41
C GLU A 13 -19.65 -12.12 -8.34
N GLN A 14 -20.29 -13.00 -7.56
CA GLN A 14 -21.26 -12.60 -6.54
C GLN A 14 -20.60 -11.66 -5.52
N PRO A 15 -21.28 -10.60 -5.05
CA PRO A 15 -20.66 -9.65 -4.14
C PRO A 15 -20.39 -10.34 -2.79
N VAL A 16 -19.11 -10.55 -2.50
CA VAL A 16 -18.61 -10.98 -1.18
C VAL A 16 -19.23 -10.07 -0.12
N ALA A 17 -19.83 -10.67 0.92
CA ALA A 17 -20.45 -9.95 2.02
C ALA A 17 -19.48 -8.88 2.58
N TYR A 18 -20.00 -7.68 2.87
CA TYR A 18 -19.17 -6.58 3.35
C TYR A 18 -18.64 -6.85 4.75
N ASP A 19 -17.33 -7.09 4.85
CA ASP A 19 -16.61 -7.09 6.12
C ASP A 19 -15.91 -5.74 6.31
N PRO A 20 -16.29 -4.94 7.33
CA PRO A 20 -15.63 -3.66 7.63
C PRO A 20 -14.24 -3.84 8.25
N THR A 21 -13.90 -5.00 8.80
CA THR A 21 -12.60 -5.27 9.44
C THR A 21 -11.53 -5.68 8.42
N ALA A 22 -11.96 -6.24 7.29
CA ALA A 22 -11.10 -6.59 6.17
C ALA A 22 -10.44 -5.35 5.55
N LYS A 23 -9.14 -5.45 5.28
CA LYS A 23 -8.37 -4.42 4.58
C LYS A 23 -8.65 -4.49 3.07
N GLN A 24 -9.40 -3.52 2.56
CA GLN A 24 -9.80 -3.42 1.16
C GLN A 24 -8.79 -2.59 0.36
N LYS A 25 -8.21 -3.12 -0.72
CA LYS A 25 -7.35 -2.39 -1.66
C LYS A 25 -7.97 -2.29 -3.06
N ALA A 26 -7.42 -1.41 -3.90
CA ALA A 26 -7.78 -1.26 -5.31
C ALA A 26 -9.30 -1.23 -5.59
N GLN A 27 -9.82 -2.15 -6.42
CA GLN A 27 -11.23 -2.20 -6.79
C GLN A 27 -12.15 -2.43 -5.58
N ALA A 28 -11.75 -3.27 -4.63
CA ALA A 28 -12.54 -3.53 -3.42
C ALA A 28 -12.70 -2.27 -2.55
N LYS A 29 -11.69 -1.39 -2.54
CA LYS A 29 -11.74 -0.08 -1.86
C LYS A 29 -12.70 0.88 -2.56
N THR A 30 -12.64 0.95 -3.88
CA THR A 30 -13.31 1.97 -4.69
C THR A 30 -14.74 1.61 -5.13
N ALA A 31 -15.11 0.32 -5.12
CA ALA A 31 -16.40 -0.18 -5.58
C ALA A 31 -17.64 0.43 -4.88
N ARG A 32 -17.47 0.97 -3.66
CA ARG A 32 -18.56 1.54 -2.85
C ARG A 32 -18.53 3.07 -2.76
N ILE A 33 -17.69 3.74 -3.56
CA ILE A 33 -17.62 5.20 -3.59
C ILE A 33 -18.88 5.75 -4.28
N PRO A 34 -19.56 6.77 -3.74
CA PRO A 34 -20.77 7.34 -4.35
C PRO A 34 -20.54 7.94 -5.74
N ILE A 35 -19.34 8.47 -6.00
CA ILE A 35 -18.93 8.93 -7.32
C ILE A 35 -18.42 7.76 -8.16
N LYS A 36 -18.92 7.65 -9.39
CA LYS A 36 -18.48 6.62 -10.33
C LYS A 36 -17.05 6.93 -10.77
N VAL A 37 -16.09 6.12 -10.32
CA VAL A 37 -14.73 6.13 -10.84
C VAL A 37 -14.79 5.52 -12.24
N VAL A 38 -14.86 6.36 -13.27
CA VAL A 38 -14.87 5.92 -14.66
C VAL A 38 -13.43 5.60 -15.05
N PRO A 39 -13.11 4.36 -15.49
CA PRO A 39 -11.80 4.07 -16.05
C PRO A 39 -11.54 5.01 -17.23
N ALA A 40 -10.44 5.74 -17.19
CA ALA A 40 -10.03 6.59 -18.31
C ALA A 40 -9.56 5.69 -19.46
N GLY A 41 -10.50 5.23 -20.29
CA GLY A 41 -10.22 4.47 -21.51
C GLY A 41 -9.26 3.30 -21.32
N GLU A 42 -8.38 3.10 -22.31
CA GLU A 42 -7.32 2.10 -22.27
C GLU A 42 -6.22 2.50 -21.27
N VAL A 43 -5.77 1.55 -20.44
CA VAL A 43 -4.67 1.76 -19.51
C VAL A 43 -3.39 2.04 -20.30
N LEU A 44 -2.95 3.30 -20.30
CA LEU A 44 -1.74 3.70 -21.00
C LEU A 44 -0.50 3.08 -20.35
N LYS A 45 0.41 2.59 -21.19
CA LYS A 45 1.73 2.14 -20.74
C LYS A 45 2.46 3.31 -20.10
N LYS A 46 3.07 3.08 -18.92
CA LYS A 46 3.95 4.06 -18.28
C LYS A 46 5.11 4.43 -19.23
N PRO A 47 5.42 5.72 -19.43
CA PRO A 47 6.57 6.16 -20.22
C PRO A 47 7.88 5.49 -19.79
N ASP A 48 8.85 5.40 -20.71
CA ASP A 48 10.10 4.67 -20.46
C ASP A 48 11.01 5.35 -19.42
N TRP A 49 10.83 6.65 -19.17
CA TRP A 49 11.53 7.38 -18.11
C TRP A 49 10.95 7.11 -16.70
N ILE A 50 9.75 6.52 -16.57
CA ILE A 50 9.17 6.09 -15.29
C ILE A 50 9.50 4.61 -15.08
N ARG A 51 10.75 4.33 -14.71
CA ARG A 51 11.25 2.98 -14.40
C ARG A 51 12.15 3.06 -13.17
N VAL A 52 11.99 2.09 -12.28
CA VAL A 52 12.90 1.89 -11.15
C VAL A 52 13.56 0.53 -11.29
N LYS A 53 14.78 0.39 -10.78
CA LYS A 53 15.45 -0.91 -10.72
C LYS A 53 14.73 -1.77 -9.67
N ALA A 54 14.40 -3.01 -10.03
CA ALA A 54 13.89 -3.96 -9.06
C ALA A 54 14.90 -4.12 -7.93
N GLY A 55 14.43 -4.14 -6.68
CA GLY A 55 15.30 -4.32 -5.52
C GLY A 55 16.05 -5.66 -5.61
N SER A 56 17.37 -5.63 -5.51
CA SER A 56 18.17 -6.84 -5.35
C SER A 56 17.82 -7.50 -4.00
N PRO A 57 17.79 -8.85 -3.90
CA PRO A 57 17.68 -9.57 -2.61
C PRO A 57 18.73 -9.13 -1.58
N SER A 58 19.86 -8.59 -2.03
CA SER A 58 20.94 -8.05 -1.20
C SER A 58 20.69 -6.64 -0.67
N THR A 59 19.53 -6.03 -0.94
CA THR A 59 19.21 -4.68 -0.45
C THR A 59 18.74 -4.72 1.00
N ARG A 60 19.07 -3.67 1.75
CA ARG A 60 18.65 -3.39 3.13
C ARG A 60 17.13 -3.40 3.36
N PHE A 61 16.35 -3.51 2.29
CA PHE A 61 14.89 -3.59 2.28
C PHE A 61 14.35 -4.75 3.13
N TYR A 62 14.88 -5.96 2.97
CA TYR A 62 14.36 -7.14 3.68
C TYR A 62 14.63 -7.10 5.18
N GLU A 63 15.79 -6.57 5.58
CA GLU A 63 16.14 -6.31 6.98
C GLU A 63 15.14 -5.33 7.62
N ILE A 64 14.94 -4.18 6.97
CA ILE A 64 14.02 -3.15 7.45
C ILE A 64 12.59 -3.68 7.56
N LYS A 65 12.15 -4.47 6.59
CA LYS A 65 10.82 -5.08 6.59
C LYS A 65 10.59 -6.01 7.78
N ASN A 66 11.61 -6.77 8.18
CA ASN A 66 11.50 -7.64 9.36
C ASN A 66 11.39 -6.81 10.63
N ILE A 67 12.25 -5.80 10.78
CA ILE A 67 12.25 -4.90 11.94
C ILE A 67 10.90 -4.17 12.07
N LEU A 68 10.34 -3.66 10.96
CA LEU A 68 9.02 -3.02 10.97
C LEU A 68 7.91 -3.96 11.47
N ARG A 69 7.96 -5.24 11.08
CA ARG A 69 6.98 -6.26 11.52
C ARG A 69 7.16 -6.63 12.98
N GLU A 70 8.40 -6.75 13.45
CA GLU A 70 8.71 -7.03 14.86
C GLU A 70 8.18 -5.93 15.78
N HIS A 71 8.30 -4.67 15.36
CA HIS A 71 7.81 -3.51 16.10
C HIS A 71 6.34 -3.16 15.82
N LYS A 72 5.62 -3.96 15.02
CA LYS A 72 4.22 -3.73 14.63
C LYS A 72 3.96 -2.33 14.03
N LEU A 73 4.91 -1.83 13.24
CA LEU A 73 4.82 -0.52 12.61
C LEU A 73 4.43 -0.62 11.13
N HIS A 74 3.80 0.44 10.64
CA HIS A 74 3.44 0.58 9.23
C HIS A 74 4.23 1.72 8.59
N THR A 75 4.47 1.61 7.28
CA THR A 75 5.09 2.68 6.49
C THR A 75 4.25 2.95 5.25
N VAL A 76 4.14 4.22 4.86
CA VAL A 76 3.52 4.56 3.57
C VAL A 76 4.35 4.00 2.40
N CYS A 77 5.64 3.78 2.62
CA CYS A 77 6.53 3.18 1.65
C CYS A 77 6.01 1.81 1.20
N GLU A 78 5.62 0.95 2.14
CA GLU A 78 5.03 -0.36 1.85
C GLU A 78 3.54 -0.26 1.51
N GLU A 79 2.79 0.53 2.27
CA GLU A 79 1.33 0.52 2.16
C GLU A 79 0.79 1.17 0.88
N ALA A 80 1.56 2.09 0.31
CA ALA A 80 1.26 2.76 -0.93
C ALA A 80 2.05 2.22 -2.14
N SER A 81 2.72 1.07 -2.00
CA SER A 81 3.50 0.43 -3.06
C SER A 81 4.54 1.37 -3.69
N CYS A 82 5.28 2.12 -2.85
CA CYS A 82 6.19 3.16 -3.30
C CYS A 82 7.37 2.56 -4.09
N PRO A 83 7.61 3.01 -5.35
CA PRO A 83 8.69 2.46 -6.17
C PRO A 83 10.09 2.85 -5.68
N ASN A 84 10.19 3.87 -4.80
CA ASN A 84 11.46 4.41 -4.29
C ASN A 84 11.89 3.78 -2.96
N ILE A 85 11.15 2.78 -2.44
CA ILE A 85 11.36 2.22 -1.11
C ILE A 85 12.81 1.75 -0.86
N GLY A 86 13.43 1.10 -1.85
CA GLY A 86 14.81 0.63 -1.74
C GLY A 86 15.85 1.76 -1.68
N GLU A 87 15.63 2.84 -2.45
CA GLU A 87 16.49 4.01 -2.47
C GLU A 87 16.39 4.79 -1.15
N CYS A 88 15.17 5.09 -0.71
CA CYS A 88 14.94 5.81 0.54
C CYS A 88 15.58 5.09 1.74
N PHE A 89 15.33 3.78 1.84
CA PHE A 89 15.91 2.94 2.89
C PHE A 89 17.43 2.86 2.80
N GLY A 90 18.00 2.78 1.59
CA GLY A 90 19.44 2.83 1.37
C GLY A 90 20.09 4.12 1.89
N HIS A 91 19.39 5.26 1.77
CA HIS A 91 19.83 6.56 2.30
C HIS A 91 19.48 6.78 3.78
N GLY A 92 18.91 5.79 4.46
CA GLY A 92 18.52 5.91 5.86
C GLY A 92 17.33 6.85 6.07
N THR A 93 16.36 6.83 5.14
CA THR A 93 15.11 7.60 5.23
C THR A 93 13.91 6.67 5.18
N ALA A 94 12.94 6.87 6.07
CA ALA A 94 11.66 6.16 6.03
C ALA A 94 10.50 7.10 6.38
N THR A 95 9.33 6.76 5.86
CA THR A 95 8.08 7.45 6.19
C THR A 95 7.14 6.50 6.92
N PHE A 96 7.01 6.70 8.23
CA PHE A 96 6.13 5.90 9.07
C PHE A 96 4.69 6.37 8.95
N MET A 97 3.79 5.41 9.00
CA MET A 97 2.36 5.63 9.02
C MET A 97 1.83 5.17 10.38
N ILE A 98 1.38 6.13 11.19
CA ILE A 98 0.83 5.86 12.52
C ILE A 98 -0.67 5.56 12.43
N MET A 99 -1.21 4.97 13.51
CA MET A 99 -2.62 4.56 13.62
C MET A 99 -3.03 3.43 12.67
N GLY A 100 -2.07 2.56 12.32
CA GLY A 100 -2.32 1.33 11.56
C GLY A 100 -2.24 1.47 10.04
N ASP A 101 -2.85 0.54 9.32
CA ASP A 101 -2.78 0.40 7.86
C ASP A 101 -4.14 0.50 7.13
N LYS A 102 -5.21 0.79 7.88
CA LYS A 102 -6.58 0.93 7.39
C LYS A 102 -7.03 2.38 7.54
N CYS A 103 -7.25 3.05 6.42
CA CYS A 103 -7.85 4.37 6.39
C CYS A 103 -9.38 4.27 6.28
N THR A 104 -10.09 5.08 7.05
CA THR A 104 -11.56 5.17 6.96
C THR A 104 -12.02 5.85 5.66
N ARG A 105 -11.12 6.58 4.98
CA ARG A 105 -11.39 7.22 3.69
C ARG A 105 -11.13 6.27 2.52
N ARG A 106 -11.71 6.62 1.36
CA ARG A 106 -11.63 5.83 0.11
C ARG A 106 -11.08 6.67 -1.07
N CYS A 107 -10.02 7.45 -0.86
CA CYS A 107 -9.45 8.27 -1.94
C CYS A 107 -9.06 7.39 -3.14
N PRO A 108 -9.59 7.63 -4.36
CA PRO A 108 -9.38 6.75 -5.52
C PRO A 108 -7.93 6.59 -5.97
N PHE A 109 -7.09 7.60 -5.69
CA PHE A 109 -5.67 7.61 -6.06
C PHE A 109 -4.75 6.95 -5.01
N CYS A 110 -5.27 6.69 -3.81
CA CYS A 110 -4.48 6.24 -2.66
C CYS A 110 -4.51 4.71 -2.57
N ASP A 111 -3.35 4.07 -2.47
CA ASP A 111 -3.25 2.60 -2.41
C ASP A 111 -3.30 2.03 -0.97
N VAL A 112 -3.28 2.91 0.05
CA VAL A 112 -3.50 2.50 1.45
C VAL A 112 -4.86 1.82 1.60
N GLY A 113 -4.91 0.74 2.37
CA GLY A 113 -6.10 -0.06 2.57
C GLY A 113 -7.24 0.73 3.18
N HIS A 114 -8.47 0.43 2.78
CA HIS A 114 -9.68 0.91 3.45
C HIS A 114 -10.20 -0.15 4.42
N GLY A 115 -10.64 0.27 5.59
CA GLY A 115 -11.30 -0.59 6.57
C GLY A 115 -11.57 0.16 7.86
N ARG A 116 -12.17 -0.52 8.83
CA ARG A 116 -12.25 -0.08 10.21
C ARG A 116 -10.86 -0.24 10.85
N PRO A 117 -10.25 0.85 11.37
CA PRO A 117 -8.97 0.77 12.05
C PRO A 117 -9.03 -0.17 13.25
N ASP A 118 -7.89 -0.79 13.55
CA ASP A 118 -7.70 -1.53 14.79
C ASP A 118 -7.56 -0.55 15.97
N PRO A 119 -7.71 -1.00 17.23
CA PRO A 119 -7.51 -0.13 18.39
C PRO A 119 -6.12 0.52 18.40
N LEU A 120 -6.05 1.77 18.86
CA LEU A 120 -4.77 2.49 18.93
C LEU A 120 -3.81 1.79 19.89
N ASP A 121 -2.56 1.62 19.46
CA ASP A 121 -1.48 1.11 20.29
C ASP A 121 -0.81 2.25 21.04
N ALA A 122 -0.99 2.29 22.36
CA ALA A 122 -0.35 3.29 23.22
C ALA A 122 1.18 3.20 23.22
N GLN A 123 1.77 2.06 22.81
CA GLN A 123 3.21 1.88 22.68
C GLN A 123 3.74 2.25 21.29
N GLU A 124 2.89 2.59 20.31
CA GLU A 124 3.31 2.96 18.95
C GLU A 124 4.40 4.05 18.93
N PRO A 125 4.33 5.14 19.73
CA PRO A 125 5.40 6.15 19.75
C PRO A 125 6.75 5.61 20.24
N ASN A 126 6.72 4.74 21.26
CA ASN A 126 7.93 4.13 21.82
C ASN A 126 8.55 3.14 20.83
N ASN A 127 7.73 2.29 20.21
CA ASN A 127 8.14 1.35 19.18
C ASN A 127 8.74 2.07 17.98
N LEU A 128 8.14 3.20 17.56
CA LEU A 128 8.66 4.05 16.49
C LEU A 128 10.04 4.63 16.86
N ALA A 129 10.20 5.19 18.06
CA ALA A 129 11.48 5.73 18.51
C ALA A 129 12.58 4.66 18.55
N GLN A 130 12.28 3.47 19.08
CA GLN A 130 13.20 2.33 19.09
C GLN A 130 13.58 1.88 17.68
N THR A 131 12.60 1.81 16.77
CA THR A 131 12.83 1.43 15.38
C THR A 131 13.71 2.42 14.64
N VAL A 132 13.47 3.73 14.83
CA VAL A 132 14.29 4.79 14.23
C VAL A 132 15.75 4.66 14.68
N ALA A 133 15.98 4.40 15.97
CA ALA A 133 17.31 4.19 16.53
C ALA A 133 17.96 2.89 15.99
N ALA A 134 17.23 1.77 16.00
CA ALA A 134 17.71 0.48 15.51
C ALA A 134 18.11 0.53 14.02
N LEU A 135 17.29 1.20 13.20
CA LEU A 135 17.53 1.39 11.78
C LEU A 135 18.56 2.49 11.47
N ARG A 136 19.00 3.27 12.47
CA ARG A 136 19.93 4.39 12.31
C ARG A 136 19.49 5.34 11.19
N LEU A 137 18.21 5.68 11.16
CA LEU A 137 17.66 6.59 10.15
C LEU A 137 18.21 8.00 10.36
N LYS A 138 18.55 8.67 9.27
CA LYS A 138 19.02 10.06 9.25
C LYS A 138 17.88 11.04 9.12
N TYR A 139 16.79 10.63 8.47
CA TYR A 139 15.63 11.46 8.23
C TYR A 139 14.36 10.63 8.36
N VAL A 140 13.37 11.17 9.07
CA VAL A 140 12.13 10.47 9.38
C VAL A 140 10.97 11.39 9.05
N VAL A 141 10.00 10.86 8.31
CA VAL A 141 8.71 11.51 8.08
C VAL A 141 7.65 10.69 8.80
N ILE A 142 6.72 11.36 9.47
CA ILE A 142 5.57 10.73 10.13
C ILE A 142 4.31 11.23 9.45
N THR A 143 3.47 10.31 8.99
CA THR A 143 2.14 10.55 8.44
C THR A 143 1.14 9.63 9.13
N SER A 144 -0.16 9.83 8.91
CA SER A 144 -1.21 9.01 9.52
C SER A 144 -2.29 8.59 8.52
N VAL A 145 -3.15 7.68 8.97
CA VAL A 145 -4.41 7.27 8.30
C VAL A 145 -5.66 7.79 8.99
#